data_AF-A0A2Z4MDN3-F1
#
_entry.id   AF-A0A2Z4MDN3-F1
#
_cell.length_a   1.000
_cell.length_b   1.000
_cell.length_c   1.000
_cell.angle_alpha   90.00
_cell.angle_beta   90.00
_cell.angle_gamma   90.00
#
_symmetry.space_group_name_H-M   'P 1'
#
loop_
_entity.id
_entity.type
_entity.pdbx_description
1 polymer ?
#
loop_
_entity_poly.entity_id
_entity_poly.type
_entity_poly.pdbx_seq_one_letter_code
_entity_poly.pdbx_strand_id
1 'polypeptide(L)'
;MKKNSVILTASVATLVVGIGGYMLYDYFVGNHVEIQPAATVTTASSTASSTPLTADQLNKKWTINDQSKVYFSVTTSKETVNFEMDGITGSWNVNLSAPDQMKATASADLNKLNSGNEKRDTHIKSPDYFDTAVHPTATFEAKSFENWPTTWIEGQKASFTINGVLTVRGIAKDVKMNADAIYSQGKLQLEGTSVVTFGDFGLTSPHTIVAKTEENINITLRLALDAV
;
A
#
# COMPACT_ATOMS: atom_id res chain seq x y z
N MET A 1 4.10 26.29 61.02
CA MET A 1 3.46 25.36 60.06
C MET A 1 3.57 25.94 58.65
N LYS A 2 3.88 25.08 57.67
CA LYS A 2 3.63 25.17 56.22
C LYS A 2 4.30 26.29 55.39
N LYS A 3 5.38 25.92 54.72
CA LYS A 3 5.82 26.51 53.44
C LYS A 3 6.56 25.41 52.66
N ASN A 4 6.05 25.00 51.48
CA ASN A 4 6.77 24.33 50.36
C ASN A 4 5.91 23.55 49.32
N SER A 5 4.57 23.69 49.21
CA SER A 5 3.81 22.88 48.23
C SER A 5 3.53 23.52 46.86
N VAL A 6 3.84 24.80 46.62
CA VAL A 6 3.40 25.52 45.41
C VAL A 6 4.37 25.42 44.23
N ILE A 7 5.67 25.23 44.48
CA ILE A 7 6.69 25.17 43.41
C ILE A 7 6.72 23.80 42.73
N LEU A 8 6.37 22.71 43.44
CA LEU A 8 6.36 21.38 42.86
C LEU A 8 5.14 21.15 41.93
N THR A 9 3.99 21.75 42.24
CA THR A 9 2.75 21.60 41.46
C THR A 9 2.80 22.32 40.11
N ALA A 10 3.41 23.51 40.05
CA ALA A 10 3.56 24.26 38.79
C ALA A 10 4.50 23.55 37.80
N SER A 11 5.60 22.97 38.29
CA SER A 11 6.54 22.20 37.47
C SER A 11 5.92 20.91 36.94
N VAL A 12 5.22 20.16 37.79
CA VAL A 12 4.53 18.93 37.38
C VAL A 12 3.38 19.23 36.41
N ALA A 13 2.60 20.30 36.62
CA ALA A 13 1.54 20.69 35.71
C ALA A 13 2.07 21.09 34.32
N THR A 14 3.19 21.82 34.25
CA THR A 14 3.80 22.21 32.97
C THR A 14 4.37 21.00 32.22
N LEU A 15 4.97 20.05 32.95
CA LEU A 15 5.49 18.80 32.37
C LEU A 15 4.36 17.91 31.86
N VAL A 16 3.24 17.80 32.57
CA VAL A 16 2.07 17.03 32.15
C VAL A 16 1.36 17.68 30.96
N VAL A 17 1.25 19.02 30.91
CA VAL A 17 0.70 19.73 29.74
C VAL A 17 1.65 19.64 28.54
N GLY A 18 2.96 19.69 28.76
CA GLY A 18 3.97 19.51 27.72
C GLY A 18 3.96 18.09 27.14
N ILE A 19 3.92 17.06 28.00
CA ILE A 19 3.80 15.67 27.58
C ILE A 19 2.45 15.42 26.90
N GLY A 20 1.34 15.90 27.48
CA GLY A 20 0.01 15.76 26.89
C GLY A 20 -0.11 16.49 25.54
N GLY A 21 0.45 17.70 25.44
CA GLY A 21 0.51 18.46 24.20
C GLY A 21 1.41 17.80 23.14
N TYR A 22 2.55 17.25 23.54
CA TYR A 22 3.43 16.48 22.66
C TYR A 22 2.77 15.19 22.18
N MET A 23 2.12 14.42 23.07
CA MET A 23 1.39 13.21 22.72
C MET A 23 0.21 13.50 21.78
N LEU A 24 -0.51 14.60 21.97
CA LEU A 24 -1.56 15.03 21.04
C LEU A 24 -0.97 15.46 19.70
N TYR A 25 0.14 16.20 19.68
CA TYR A 25 0.83 16.59 18.45
C TYR A 25 1.33 15.35 17.68
N ASP A 26 2.00 14.43 18.37
CA ASP A 26 2.51 13.18 17.82
C ASP A 26 1.37 12.32 17.27
N TYR A 27 0.24 12.23 17.98
CA TYR A 27 -0.96 11.56 17.48
C TYR A 27 -1.53 12.19 16.19
N PHE A 28 -1.43 13.52 16.03
CA PHE A 28 -1.96 14.19 14.84
C PHE A 28 -1.01 14.18 13.63
N VAL A 29 0.30 14.08 13.87
CA VAL A 29 1.32 14.19 12.81
C VAL A 29 1.92 12.81 12.48
N GLY A 30 1.92 11.91 13.46
CA GLY A 30 2.55 10.60 13.47
C GLY A 30 2.04 9.61 12.44
N ASN A 31 2.92 8.69 12.06
CA ASN A 31 2.54 7.45 11.39
C ASN A 31 1.88 6.45 12.34
N HIS A 32 0.65 6.05 12.05
CA HIS A 32 -0.08 5.04 12.84
C HIS A 32 -0.29 3.72 12.09
N VAL A 33 0.23 3.61 10.87
CA VAL A 33 0.09 2.43 10.02
C VAL A 33 1.48 1.85 9.76
N GLU A 34 1.71 0.63 10.22
CA GLU A 34 2.90 -0.14 9.88
C GLU A 34 2.60 -0.98 8.63
N ILE A 35 3.46 -0.87 7.61
CA ILE A 35 3.37 -1.76 6.44
C ILE A 35 3.76 -3.16 6.91
N GLN A 36 2.76 -4.01 7.08
CA GLN A 36 3.01 -5.38 7.47
C GLN A 36 3.77 -6.11 6.36
N PRO A 37 4.77 -6.94 6.69
CA PRO A 37 5.32 -7.88 5.73
C PRO A 37 4.17 -8.76 5.20
N ALA A 38 4.22 -9.12 3.91
CA ALA A 38 3.23 -10.04 3.34
C ALA A 38 3.11 -11.26 4.27
N ALA A 39 1.91 -11.53 4.78
CA ALA A 39 1.70 -12.56 5.78
C ALA A 39 2.34 -13.88 5.33
N THR A 40 3.39 -14.26 6.05
CA THR A 40 4.04 -15.56 6.05
C THR A 40 4.39 -16.14 4.67
N VAL A 41 5.57 -15.79 4.15
CA VAL A 41 6.52 -16.88 3.93
C VAL A 41 7.04 -17.21 5.33
N THR A 42 6.32 -18.08 6.05
CA THR A 42 6.96 -18.81 7.13
C THR A 42 8.18 -19.43 6.47
N THR A 43 9.36 -19.04 6.90
CA THR A 43 10.59 -19.80 6.68
C THR A 43 10.43 -21.13 7.40
N ALA A 44 9.57 -21.98 6.84
CA ALA A 44 9.52 -23.39 7.15
C ALA A 44 10.80 -23.95 6.53
N SER A 45 11.84 -24.08 7.35
CA SER A 45 12.91 -25.00 7.07
C SER A 45 12.30 -26.39 6.84
N SER A 46 12.23 -26.85 5.59
CA SER A 46 12.61 -28.21 5.17
C SER A 46 12.15 -28.50 3.73
N THR A 47 13.14 -28.73 2.86
CA THR A 47 13.02 -29.22 1.47
C THR A 47 12.34 -28.24 0.51
N ALA A 48 13.13 -27.31 -0.05
CA ALA A 48 12.70 -26.59 -1.25
C ALA A 48 12.42 -27.62 -2.35
N SER A 49 11.15 -27.77 -2.72
CA SER A 49 10.77 -28.45 -3.96
C SER A 49 11.50 -27.74 -5.10
N SER A 50 12.42 -28.43 -5.77
CA SER A 50 13.11 -27.91 -6.97
C SER A 50 12.31 -28.14 -8.25
N THR A 51 11.13 -28.76 -8.13
CA THR A 51 10.27 -29.08 -9.25
C THR A 51 9.61 -27.81 -9.79
N PRO A 52 9.79 -27.50 -11.08
CA PRO A 52 9.05 -26.45 -11.74
C PRO A 52 7.53 -26.66 -11.63
N LEU A 53 6.80 -25.59 -11.35
CA LEU A 53 5.36 -25.56 -11.47
C LEU A 53 4.96 -25.76 -12.94
N THR A 54 3.85 -26.47 -13.12
CA THR A 54 3.27 -26.77 -14.43
C THR A 54 2.31 -25.67 -14.88
N ALA A 55 2.07 -25.60 -16.19
CA ALA A 55 1.10 -24.67 -16.77
C ALA A 55 -0.29 -24.82 -16.13
N ASP A 56 -0.77 -26.03 -15.87
CA ASP A 56 -2.10 -26.28 -15.28
C ASP A 56 -2.25 -25.71 -13.85
N GLN A 57 -1.13 -25.53 -13.13
CA GLN A 57 -1.15 -24.93 -11.81
C GLN A 57 -1.33 -23.41 -11.86
N LEU A 58 -0.76 -22.74 -12.86
CA LEU A 58 -0.71 -21.26 -12.94
C LEU A 58 -1.63 -20.66 -14.00
N ASN A 59 -1.87 -21.33 -15.13
CA ASN A 59 -2.67 -20.85 -16.26
C ASN A 59 -4.16 -20.88 -15.95
N LYS A 60 -4.61 -19.93 -15.14
CA LYS A 60 -6.01 -19.77 -14.73
C LYS A 60 -6.27 -18.33 -14.35
N LYS A 61 -7.53 -18.06 -14.01
CA LYS A 61 -7.94 -16.79 -13.44
C LYS A 61 -7.69 -16.82 -11.94
N TRP A 62 -7.00 -15.81 -11.46
CA TRP A 62 -6.73 -15.55 -10.05
C TRP A 62 -7.56 -14.33 -9.61
N THR A 63 -8.17 -14.38 -8.44
CA THR A 63 -8.95 -13.25 -7.89
C THR A 63 -8.37 -12.79 -6.56
N ILE A 64 -8.28 -11.47 -6.39
CA ILE A 64 -7.85 -10.84 -5.14
C ILE A 64 -8.86 -11.19 -4.04
N ASN A 65 -8.37 -11.67 -2.90
CA ASN A 65 -9.20 -11.97 -1.72
C ASN A 65 -9.06 -10.91 -0.61
N ASP A 66 -9.79 -11.10 0.47
CA ASP A 66 -9.91 -10.15 1.59
C ASP A 66 -8.65 -9.97 2.44
N GLN A 67 -7.65 -10.85 2.31
CA GLN A 67 -6.35 -10.71 2.98
C GLN A 67 -5.44 -9.69 2.27
N SER A 68 -5.89 -9.16 1.15
CA SER A 68 -5.13 -8.22 0.35
C SER A 68 -5.20 -6.81 0.91
N LYS A 69 -4.04 -6.15 0.91
CA LYS A 69 -3.85 -4.77 1.36
C LYS A 69 -3.14 -3.96 0.29
N VAL A 70 -3.50 -2.70 0.18
CA VAL A 70 -2.73 -1.70 -0.57
C VAL A 70 -2.34 -0.59 0.38
N TYR A 71 -1.09 -0.16 0.27
CA TYR A 71 -0.55 0.95 1.02
C TYR A 71 -0.08 2.04 0.07
N PHE A 72 -0.22 3.28 0.51
CA PHE A 72 0.60 4.36 -0.02
C PHE A 72 1.27 5.13 1.12
N SER A 73 2.47 5.62 0.84
CA SER A 73 3.31 6.30 1.82
C SER A 73 3.69 7.67 1.30
N VAL A 74 3.49 8.68 2.15
CA VAL A 74 3.86 10.06 1.89
C VAL A 74 4.96 10.45 2.86
N THR A 75 6.13 10.78 2.32
CA THR A 75 7.29 11.19 3.13
C THR A 75 7.30 12.70 3.32
N THR A 76 7.56 13.15 4.54
CA THR A 76 7.79 14.55 4.88
C THR A 76 9.19 14.72 5.46
N SER A 77 9.62 15.98 5.63
CA SER A 77 10.87 16.33 6.30
C SER A 77 10.96 15.89 7.77
N LYS A 78 9.87 15.35 8.35
CA LYS A 78 9.80 14.88 9.74
C LYS A 78 9.67 13.36 9.82
N GLU A 79 8.77 12.80 9.01
CA GLU A 79 8.43 11.37 9.04
C GLU A 79 7.72 10.92 7.76
N THR A 80 7.60 9.59 7.60
CA THR A 80 6.77 8.96 6.56
C THR A 80 5.43 8.56 7.14
N VAL A 81 4.34 9.02 6.53
CA VAL A 81 2.97 8.64 6.90
C VAL A 81 2.45 7.59 5.93
N ASN A 82 2.01 6.46 6.46
CA ASN A 82 1.41 5.38 5.68
C ASN A 82 -0.12 5.44 5.75
N PHE A 83 -0.73 5.00 4.66
CA PHE A 83 -2.16 4.85 4.50
C PHE A 83 -2.42 3.42 4.05
N GLU A 84 -3.40 2.77 4.66
CA GLU A 84 -3.84 1.42 4.32
C GLU A 84 -5.21 1.47 3.64
N MET A 85 -5.41 0.56 2.69
CA MET A 85 -6.68 0.35 2.01
C MET A 85 -7.02 -1.15 1.96
N ASP A 86 -8.25 -1.44 2.37
CA ASP A 86 -8.83 -2.77 2.47
C ASP A 86 -9.89 -3.02 1.41
N GLY A 87 -10.27 -4.29 1.25
CA GLY A 87 -11.37 -4.67 0.35
C GLY A 87 -11.05 -4.40 -1.10
N ILE A 88 -9.78 -4.58 -1.47
CA ILE A 88 -9.30 -4.50 -2.84
C ILE A 88 -9.93 -5.64 -3.63
N THR A 89 -10.43 -5.32 -4.82
CA THR A 89 -11.01 -6.32 -5.72
C THR A 89 -10.24 -6.34 -7.02
N GLY A 90 -10.27 -7.46 -7.72
CA GLY A 90 -9.55 -7.57 -8.98
C GLY A 90 -9.33 -9.00 -9.39
N SER A 91 -8.74 -9.15 -10.57
CA SER A 91 -8.38 -10.46 -11.08
C SER A 91 -7.16 -10.40 -11.99
N TRP A 92 -6.49 -11.53 -12.13
CA TRP A 92 -5.36 -11.72 -13.00
C TRP A 92 -5.52 -13.03 -13.78
N ASN A 93 -5.63 -12.92 -15.10
CA ASN A 93 -5.60 -14.07 -16.00
C ASN A 93 -4.14 -14.35 -16.35
N VAL A 94 -3.59 -15.41 -15.77
CA VAL A 94 -2.21 -15.84 -15.99
C VAL A 94 -2.15 -16.82 -17.16
N ASN A 95 -1.17 -16.65 -18.03
CA ASN A 95 -0.85 -17.58 -19.10
C ASN A 95 0.67 -17.60 -19.33
N LEU A 96 1.33 -18.65 -18.82
CA LEU A 96 2.78 -18.83 -18.91
C LEU A 96 3.27 -18.97 -20.37
N SER A 97 2.44 -19.50 -21.25
CA SER A 97 2.80 -19.71 -22.67
C SER A 97 2.56 -18.48 -23.55
N ALA A 98 1.73 -17.55 -23.10
CA ALA A 98 1.43 -16.30 -23.80
C ALA A 98 1.35 -15.12 -22.82
N PRO A 99 2.49 -14.65 -22.26
CA PRO A 99 2.54 -13.54 -21.31
C PRO A 99 1.90 -12.25 -21.84
N ASP A 100 1.95 -12.04 -23.15
CA ASP A 100 1.35 -10.93 -23.88
C ASP A 100 -0.19 -10.94 -23.89
N GLN A 101 -0.81 -12.10 -23.66
CA GLN A 101 -2.26 -12.24 -23.54
C GLN A 101 -2.76 -12.10 -22.11
N MET A 102 -1.87 -11.97 -21.13
CA MET A 102 -2.26 -11.81 -19.73
C MET A 102 -3.00 -10.48 -19.51
N LYS A 103 -4.00 -10.52 -18.64
CA LYS A 103 -4.79 -9.36 -18.24
C LYS A 103 -4.92 -9.33 -16.73
N ALA A 104 -4.59 -8.19 -16.13
CA ALA A 104 -4.79 -7.96 -14.70
C ALA A 104 -5.51 -6.64 -14.47
N THR A 105 -6.44 -6.65 -13.54
CA THR A 105 -7.21 -5.48 -13.14
C THR A 105 -7.33 -5.43 -11.62
N ALA A 106 -7.27 -4.25 -11.04
CA ALA A 106 -7.59 -4.04 -9.63
C ALA A 106 -8.46 -2.79 -9.46
N SER A 107 -9.29 -2.79 -8.42
CA SER A 107 -10.09 -1.66 -7.98
C SER A 107 -10.07 -1.57 -6.47
N ALA A 108 -9.95 -0.35 -5.98
CA ALA A 108 -9.89 -0.08 -4.56
C ALA A 108 -10.86 1.06 -4.21
N ASP A 109 -11.61 0.87 -3.13
CA ASP A 109 -12.56 1.84 -2.59
C ASP A 109 -11.81 2.85 -1.72
N LEU A 110 -11.70 4.09 -2.20
CA LEU A 110 -10.99 5.18 -1.53
C LEU A 110 -11.69 5.61 -0.23
N ASN A 111 -12.97 5.26 -0.03
CA ASN A 111 -13.65 5.51 1.23
C ASN A 111 -13.13 4.64 2.38
N LYS A 112 -12.49 3.51 2.05
CA LYS A 112 -11.87 2.58 3.03
C LYS A 112 -10.44 2.94 3.41
N LEU A 113 -9.91 4.03 2.86
CA LEU A 113 -8.61 4.58 3.24
C LEU A 113 -8.58 4.89 4.74
N ASN A 114 -7.50 4.45 5.38
CA ASN A 114 -7.25 4.59 6.80
C ASN A 114 -5.77 4.89 7.07
N SER A 115 -5.49 5.97 7.80
CA SER A 115 -4.14 6.31 8.27
C SER A 115 -3.97 6.17 9.79
N GLY A 116 -4.96 5.59 10.47
CA GLY A 116 -5.09 5.57 11.92
C GLY A 116 -5.40 6.94 12.53
N ASN A 117 -5.80 7.93 11.70
CA ASN A 117 -6.17 9.28 12.13
C ASN A 117 -7.38 9.78 11.34
N GLU A 118 -8.55 9.80 11.98
CA GLU A 118 -9.83 10.13 11.34
C GLU A 118 -9.86 11.53 10.71
N LYS A 119 -9.19 12.53 11.33
CA LYS A 119 -9.17 13.90 10.78
C LYS A 119 -8.34 13.97 9.50
N ARG A 120 -7.18 13.28 9.47
CA ARG A 120 -6.34 13.17 8.29
C ARG A 120 -7.06 12.42 7.18
N ASP A 121 -7.75 11.33 7.52
CA ASP A 121 -8.53 10.54 6.55
C ASP A 121 -9.68 11.37 5.97
N THR A 122 -10.39 12.13 6.80
CA THR A 122 -11.45 13.05 6.34
C THR A 122 -10.89 14.13 5.40
N HIS A 123 -9.73 14.71 5.74
CA HIS A 123 -9.08 15.73 4.94
C HIS A 123 -8.67 15.21 3.56
N ILE A 124 -8.06 14.03 3.51
CA ILE A 124 -7.56 13.41 2.27
C ILE A 124 -8.70 12.87 1.39
N LYS A 125 -9.86 12.56 1.97
CA LYS A 125 -11.06 12.17 1.21
C LYS A 125 -11.79 13.35 0.55
N SER A 126 -11.46 14.58 0.92
CA SER A 126 -12.10 15.81 0.45
C SER A 126 -11.80 16.15 -1.02
N PRO A 127 -12.52 17.11 -1.62
CA PRO A 127 -12.31 17.55 -3.01
C PRO A 127 -10.91 18.07 -3.33
N ASP A 128 -10.17 18.53 -2.32
CA ASP A 128 -8.80 19.04 -2.47
C ASP A 128 -7.78 17.92 -2.78
N TYR A 129 -8.14 16.64 -2.52
CA TYR A 129 -7.28 15.47 -2.74
C TYR A 129 -8.00 14.40 -3.55
N PHE A 130 -8.47 13.31 -2.93
CA PHE A 130 -9.07 12.19 -3.69
C PHE A 130 -10.47 12.49 -4.22
N ASP A 131 -11.18 13.46 -3.64
CA ASP A 131 -12.58 13.77 -3.96
C ASP A 131 -13.46 12.52 -4.00
N THR A 132 -13.45 11.76 -2.90
CA THR A 132 -14.09 10.42 -2.85
C THR A 132 -15.61 10.45 -3.04
N ALA A 133 -16.25 11.62 -2.87
CA ALA A 133 -17.66 11.81 -3.17
C ALA A 133 -17.95 11.71 -4.67
N VAL A 134 -17.02 12.16 -5.53
CA VAL A 134 -17.15 12.13 -7.00
C VAL A 134 -16.38 10.96 -7.60
N HIS A 135 -15.23 10.62 -7.02
CA HIS A 135 -14.31 9.58 -7.44
C HIS A 135 -14.09 8.56 -6.32
N PRO A 136 -15.08 7.71 -6.01
CA PRO A 136 -14.98 6.80 -4.86
C PRO A 136 -13.96 5.67 -5.05
N THR A 137 -13.51 5.43 -6.29
CA THR A 137 -12.66 4.29 -6.63
C THR A 137 -11.38 4.71 -7.34
N ALA A 138 -10.27 4.08 -6.98
CA ALA A 138 -9.06 4.01 -7.80
C ALA A 138 -9.03 2.68 -8.57
N THR A 139 -8.54 2.68 -9.80
CA THR A 139 -8.47 1.48 -10.64
C THR A 139 -7.10 1.31 -11.28
N PHE A 140 -6.69 0.07 -11.49
CA PHE A 140 -5.48 -0.30 -12.19
C PHE A 140 -5.80 -1.31 -13.30
N GLU A 141 -5.24 -1.10 -14.49
CA GLU A 141 -5.31 -2.03 -15.62
C GLU A 141 -3.92 -2.31 -16.18
N ALA A 142 -3.50 -3.57 -16.18
CA ALA A 142 -2.21 -3.98 -16.73
C ALA A 142 -2.20 -3.93 -18.26
N LYS A 143 -1.15 -3.32 -18.82
CA LYS A 143 -0.87 -3.24 -20.26
C LYS A 143 0.11 -4.31 -20.71
N SER A 144 1.19 -4.52 -19.95
CA SER A 144 2.24 -5.49 -20.31
C SER A 144 3.00 -5.99 -19.09
N PHE A 145 3.68 -7.12 -19.27
CA PHE A 145 4.53 -7.76 -18.26
C PHE A 145 5.95 -7.89 -18.84
N GLU A 146 6.93 -7.29 -18.18
CA GLU A 146 8.35 -7.38 -18.57
C GLU A 146 9.11 -8.32 -17.63
N ASN A 147 10.16 -8.95 -18.13
CA ASN A 147 10.99 -9.90 -17.37
C ASN A 147 10.18 -11.05 -16.77
N TRP A 148 9.14 -11.49 -17.49
CA TRP A 148 8.27 -12.58 -17.04
C TRP A 148 9.08 -13.88 -16.85
N PRO A 149 9.02 -14.54 -15.67
CA PRO A 149 9.79 -15.75 -15.42
C PRO A 149 9.31 -16.91 -16.29
N THR A 150 10.26 -17.57 -16.94
CA THR A 150 10.00 -18.77 -17.77
C THR A 150 9.80 -20.02 -16.93
N THR A 151 10.32 -20.03 -15.71
CA THR A 151 10.21 -21.13 -14.75
C THR A 151 9.72 -20.58 -13.43
N TRP A 152 8.69 -21.21 -12.89
CA TRP A 152 8.17 -20.92 -11.56
C TRP A 152 8.45 -22.12 -10.67
N ILE A 153 8.89 -21.89 -9.44
CA ILE A 153 9.17 -22.94 -8.46
C ILE A 153 8.33 -22.64 -7.22
N GLU A 154 7.69 -23.66 -6.68
CA GLU A 154 6.85 -23.51 -5.50
C GLU A 154 7.65 -22.94 -4.32
N GLY A 155 7.08 -21.96 -3.63
CA GLY A 155 7.72 -21.27 -2.51
C GLY A 155 8.88 -20.35 -2.89
N GLN A 156 9.22 -20.24 -4.18
CA GLN A 156 10.25 -19.30 -4.65
C GLN A 156 9.64 -18.03 -5.21
N LYS A 157 10.42 -16.95 -5.11
CA LYS A 157 10.06 -15.63 -5.59
C LYS A 157 10.25 -15.53 -7.10
N ALA A 158 9.18 -15.17 -7.79
CA ALA A 158 9.13 -14.86 -9.21
C ALA A 158 9.03 -13.34 -9.38
N SER A 159 10.13 -12.71 -9.79
CA SER A 159 10.22 -11.25 -9.97
C SER A 159 9.94 -10.84 -11.41
N PHE A 160 9.12 -9.81 -11.63
CA PHE A 160 8.82 -9.22 -12.93
C PHE A 160 8.37 -7.78 -12.79
N THR A 161 8.12 -7.12 -13.90
CA THR A 161 7.55 -5.76 -13.92
C THR A 161 6.19 -5.78 -14.60
N ILE A 162 5.22 -5.06 -14.03
CA ILE A 162 3.91 -4.81 -14.61
C ILE A 162 3.85 -3.35 -15.04
N ASN A 163 3.65 -3.09 -16.33
CA ASN A 163 3.27 -1.76 -16.81
C ASN A 163 1.76 -1.70 -16.92
N GLY A 164 1.14 -0.62 -16.45
CA GLY A 164 -0.30 -0.46 -16.50
C GLY A 164 -0.75 0.98 -16.34
N VAL A 165 -2.06 1.16 -16.39
CA VAL A 165 -2.72 2.46 -16.19
C VAL A 165 -3.30 2.47 -14.79
N LEU A 166 -2.83 3.39 -13.95
CA LEU A 166 -3.44 3.72 -12.67
C LEU A 166 -4.35 4.94 -12.87
N THR A 167 -5.62 4.79 -12.53
CA THR A 167 -6.60 5.88 -12.55
C THR A 167 -6.98 6.25 -11.13
N VAL A 168 -6.72 7.50 -10.75
CA VAL A 168 -7.03 8.07 -9.44
C VAL A 168 -7.67 9.43 -9.67
N ARG A 169 -8.76 9.73 -8.97
CA ARG A 169 -9.49 11.01 -9.12
C ARG A 169 -9.86 11.31 -10.58
N GLY A 170 -10.24 10.27 -11.33
CA GLY A 170 -10.57 10.39 -12.77
C GLY A 170 -9.39 10.65 -13.71
N ILE A 171 -8.16 10.75 -13.20
CA ILE A 171 -6.96 11.00 -14.01
C ILE A 171 -6.20 9.69 -14.20
N ALA A 172 -6.00 9.31 -15.46
CA ALA A 172 -5.29 8.10 -15.86
C ALA A 172 -3.80 8.38 -16.05
N LYS A 173 -2.93 7.57 -15.43
CA LYS A 173 -1.49 7.67 -15.51
C LYS A 173 -0.86 6.32 -15.80
N ASP A 174 0.07 6.28 -16.75
CA ASP A 174 0.93 5.11 -16.96
C ASP A 174 1.91 4.96 -15.80
N VAL A 175 1.91 3.78 -15.17
CA VAL A 175 2.78 3.44 -14.04
C VAL A 175 3.51 2.13 -14.30
N LYS A 176 4.72 2.05 -13.74
CA LYS A 176 5.56 0.84 -13.74
C LYS A 176 5.61 0.29 -12.32
N MET A 177 5.28 -0.98 -12.17
CA MET A 177 5.23 -1.67 -10.88
C MET A 177 6.20 -2.84 -10.88
N ASN A 178 7.12 -2.84 -9.91
CA ASN A 178 7.98 -4.00 -9.66
C ASN A 178 7.20 -4.99 -8.81
N ALA A 179 7.13 -6.24 -9.27
CA ALA A 179 6.30 -7.26 -8.67
C ALA A 179 7.12 -8.50 -8.34
N ASP A 180 6.85 -9.06 -7.16
CA ASP A 180 7.35 -10.33 -6.67
C ASP A 180 6.15 -11.22 -6.37
N ALA A 181 6.05 -12.35 -7.06
CA ALA A 181 5.00 -13.33 -6.83
C ALA A 181 5.55 -14.61 -6.22
N ILE A 182 4.78 -15.23 -5.34
CA ILE A 182 5.09 -16.52 -4.74
C ILE A 182 3.86 -17.40 -4.86
N TYR A 183 4.01 -18.56 -5.49
CA TYR A 183 3.00 -19.61 -5.47
C TYR A 183 3.32 -20.60 -4.36
N SER A 184 2.33 -20.95 -3.54
CA SER A 184 2.46 -21.99 -2.53
C SER A 184 1.11 -22.63 -2.24
N GLN A 185 1.03 -23.96 -2.27
CA GLN A 185 -0.15 -24.74 -1.89
C GLN A 185 -1.44 -24.28 -2.60
N GLY A 186 -1.36 -23.94 -3.89
CA GLY A 186 -2.52 -23.52 -4.68
C GLY A 186 -2.94 -22.06 -4.49
N LYS A 187 -2.19 -21.28 -3.70
CA LYS A 187 -2.39 -19.84 -3.50
C LYS A 187 -1.29 -19.05 -4.18
N LEU A 188 -1.63 -17.85 -4.62
CA LEU A 188 -0.68 -16.91 -5.22
C LEU A 188 -0.62 -15.65 -4.36
N GLN A 189 0.57 -15.29 -3.92
CA GLN A 189 0.83 -14.03 -3.23
C GLN A 189 1.58 -13.11 -4.19
N LEU A 190 1.21 -11.83 -4.22
CA LEU A 190 1.86 -10.80 -5.03
C LEU A 190 2.23 -9.61 -4.14
N GLU A 191 3.50 -9.28 -4.11
CA GLU A 191 4.04 -8.06 -3.54
C GLU A 191 4.41 -7.11 -4.69
N GLY A 192 3.88 -5.89 -4.68
CA GLY A 192 4.10 -4.90 -5.72
C GLY A 192 4.63 -3.60 -5.14
N THR A 193 5.52 -2.91 -5.85
CA THR A 193 5.97 -1.56 -5.49
C THR A 193 5.97 -0.65 -6.71
N SER A 194 5.57 0.60 -6.52
CA SER A 194 5.62 1.65 -7.54
C SER A 194 5.82 3.02 -6.90
N VAL A 195 6.22 4.00 -7.69
CA VAL A 195 6.35 5.40 -7.26
C VAL A 195 5.59 6.27 -8.24
N VAL A 196 4.74 7.14 -7.71
CA VAL A 196 4.01 8.18 -8.45
C VAL A 196 4.23 9.53 -7.77
N THR A 197 3.71 10.59 -8.36
CA THR A 197 3.80 11.95 -7.79
C THR A 197 2.42 12.54 -7.53
N PHE A 198 2.33 13.61 -6.73
CA PHE A 198 1.08 14.38 -6.60
C PHE A 198 0.68 14.98 -7.96
N GLY A 199 1.66 15.52 -8.69
CA GLY A 199 1.44 16.12 -10.00
C GLY A 199 0.85 15.16 -11.05
N ASP A 200 1.15 13.86 -10.97
CA ASP A 200 0.58 12.85 -11.87
C ASP A 200 -0.95 12.80 -11.85
N PHE A 201 -1.56 13.21 -10.73
CA PHE A 201 -3.01 13.22 -10.53
C PHE A 201 -3.56 14.63 -10.30
N GLY A 202 -2.86 15.64 -10.81
CA GLY A 202 -3.29 17.04 -10.74
C GLY A 202 -3.36 17.60 -9.32
N LEU A 203 -2.58 17.02 -8.39
CA LEU A 203 -2.44 17.49 -7.02
C LEU A 203 -1.14 18.26 -6.86
N THR A 204 -1.09 19.13 -5.86
CA THR A 204 0.14 19.79 -5.44
C THR A 204 0.56 19.20 -4.10
N SER A 205 1.84 18.84 -3.97
CA SER A 205 2.35 18.36 -2.70
C SER A 205 2.12 19.40 -1.59
N PRO A 206 1.52 19.02 -0.45
CA PRO A 206 1.21 19.97 0.60
C PRO A 206 2.48 20.41 1.32
N HIS A 207 2.76 21.71 1.29
CA HIS A 207 3.85 22.30 2.05
C HIS A 207 3.31 23.20 3.15
N THR A 208 3.85 23.04 4.36
CA THR A 208 3.62 23.98 5.47
C THR A 208 4.92 24.67 5.82
N ILE A 209 4.84 25.77 6.58
CA ILE A 209 6.01 26.49 7.11
C ILE A 209 6.88 25.54 7.97
N VAL A 210 6.26 24.54 8.61
CA VAL A 210 6.90 23.67 9.61
C VAL A 210 7.23 22.26 9.11
N ALA A 211 6.78 21.87 7.91
CA ALA A 211 7.06 20.56 7.31
C ALA A 211 6.92 20.62 5.78
N LYS A 212 7.89 20.03 5.08
CA LYS A 212 7.86 19.88 3.63
C LYS A 212 7.53 18.44 3.28
N THR A 213 6.52 18.24 2.45
CA THR A 213 6.20 16.93 1.89
C THR A 213 7.04 16.70 0.64
N GLU A 214 7.54 15.48 0.46
CA GLU A 214 8.19 15.06 -0.77
C GLU A 214 7.16 15.01 -1.90
N GLU A 215 7.61 15.10 -3.15
CA GLU A 215 6.70 14.98 -4.30
C GLU A 215 6.30 13.53 -4.56
N ASN A 216 7.17 12.58 -4.19
CA ASN A 216 6.96 11.16 -4.44
C ASN A 216 5.97 10.55 -3.43
N ILE A 217 5.11 9.70 -3.96
CA ILE A 217 4.20 8.84 -3.22
C ILE A 217 4.60 7.40 -3.54
N ASN A 218 4.99 6.65 -2.53
CA ASN A 218 5.32 5.23 -2.69
C ASN A 218 4.05 4.41 -2.60
N ILE A 219 3.83 3.50 -3.53
CA ILE A 219 2.71 2.55 -3.53
C ILE A 219 3.28 1.16 -3.23
N THR A 220 2.68 0.46 -2.27
CA THR A 220 3.01 -0.93 -1.94
C THR A 220 1.75 -1.78 -1.99
N LEU A 221 1.77 -2.85 -2.77
CA LEU A 221 0.70 -3.85 -2.83
C LEU A 221 1.12 -5.10 -2.07
N ARG A 222 0.15 -5.70 -1.39
CA ARG A 222 0.26 -6.99 -0.71
C ARG A 222 -1.01 -7.78 -1.02
N LEU A 223 -1.02 -8.52 -2.12
CA LEU A 223 -2.20 -9.20 -2.61
C LEU A 223 -2.10 -10.70 -2.34
N ALA A 224 -3.17 -11.27 -1.83
CA ALA A 224 -3.39 -12.71 -1.80
C ALA A 224 -4.48 -13.03 -2.83
N LEU A 225 -4.17 -13.98 -3.71
CA LEU A 225 -5.04 -14.38 -4.80
C LEU A 225 -5.37 -15.86 -4.71
N ASP A 226 -6.66 -16.15 -4.91
CA ASP A 226 -7.19 -17.50 -4.99
C ASP A 226 -7.55 -17.83 -6.44
N ALA A 227 -7.39 -19.10 -6.81
CA ALA A 227 -7.77 -19.61 -8.12
C ALA A 227 -9.30 -19.66 -8.26
N VAL A 228 -9.80 -19.35 -9.45
CA VAL A 228 -11.22 -19.49 -9.86
C VAL A 228 -11.37 -20.61 -10.87
#